data_AF-A0A8T7CQX7-F1
#
_entry.id   AF-A0A8T7CQX7-F1
#
_cell.length_a   1.000
_cell.length_b   1.000
_cell.length_c   1.000
_cell.angle_alpha   90.00
_cell.angle_beta   90.00
_cell.angle_gamma   90.00
#
_symmetry.space_group_name_H-M   'P 1'
#
loop_
_entity.id
_entity.type
_entity.pdbx_description
1 polymer ?
#
loop_
_entity_poly.entity_id
_entity_poly.type
_entity_poly.pdbx_seq_one_letter_code
_entity_poly.pdbx_strand_id
1 'polypeptide(L)' 'LAAGNTALFTHLLPEFERTLIMVALKAAEGRRQKAAELLGWGRNTLTRKIRELGLE' A
#
# COMPACT_ATOMS: atom_id res chain seq x y z
N LEU A 1 19.15 19.17 22.22
CA LEU A 1 19.11 17.99 21.34
C LEU A 1 17.77 17.99 20.65
N ALA A 2 17.71 18.23 19.35
CA ALA A 2 16.47 18.19 18.59
C ALA A 2 15.88 16.78 18.71
N ALA A 3 14.67 16.67 19.24
CA ALA A 3 13.94 15.41 19.24
C ALA A 3 13.81 14.98 17.78
N GLY A 4 14.53 13.91 17.39
CA GLY A 4 14.39 13.33 16.06
C GLY A 4 12.92 13.07 15.80
N ASN A 5 12.45 13.39 14.59
CA ASN A 5 11.03 13.31 14.24
C ASN A 5 10.57 11.84 14.24
N THR A 6 10.27 11.28 15.42
CA THR A 6 10.12 9.84 15.68
C THR A 6 8.89 9.21 15.00
N ALA A 7 8.03 10.02 14.39
CA ALA A 7 6.81 9.58 13.72
C ALA A 7 6.88 9.63 12.18
N LEU A 8 8.02 9.97 11.56
CA LEU A 8 8.16 10.02 10.09
C LEU A 8 7.71 8.72 9.43
N PHE A 9 8.17 7.58 9.97
CA PHE A 9 7.83 6.27 9.43
C PHE A 9 6.32 5.99 9.50
N THR A 10 5.66 6.37 10.60
CA THR A 10 4.21 6.21 10.79
C THR A 10 3.40 6.97 9.75
N HIS A 11 3.87 8.13 9.33
CA HIS A 11 3.19 8.94 8.31
C HIS A 11 3.56 8.54 6.87
N LEU A 12 4.80 8.11 6.63
CA LEU A 12 5.28 7.74 5.29
C LEU A 12 4.84 6.35 4.87
N LEU A 13 4.66 5.42 5.80
CA LEU A 13 4.29 4.04 5.47
C LEU A 13 2.92 3.97 4.74
N PRO A 14 1.84 4.63 5.19
CA PRO A 14 0.57 4.63 4.47
C PRO A 14 0.65 5.25 3.07
N GLU A 15 1.39 6.35 2.92
CA GLU A 15 1.61 7.02 1.63
C GLU A 15 2.38 6.13 0.64
N PHE A 16 3.39 5.43 1.16
CA PHE A 16 4.17 4.47 0.39
C PHE A 16 3.32 3.27 -0.04
N GLU A 17 2.55 2.67 0.89
CA GLU A 17 1.63 1.58 0.60
C GLU A 17 0.57 1.99 -0.43
N ARG A 18 0.01 3.21 -0.31
CA ARG A 18 -0.94 3.77 -1.28
C ARG A 18 -0.34 3.85 -2.68
N THR A 19 0.88 4.39 -2.80
CA THR A 19 1.57 4.48 -4.09
C THR A 19 1.84 3.10 -4.68
N LEU A 20 2.35 2.17 -3.89
CA LEU A 20 2.63 0.79 -4.32
C LEU A 20 1.38 0.09 -4.84
N ILE A 21 0.27 0.19 -4.10
CA ILE A 21 -1.01 -0.42 -4.49
C ILE A 21 -1.52 0.16 -5.81
N MET A 22 -1.48 1.48 -5.98
CA MET A 22 -1.91 2.13 -7.22
C MET A 22 -1.06 1.68 -8.42
N VAL A 23 0.26 1.63 -8.27
CA VAL A 23 1.17 1.19 -9.34
C VAL A 23 0.94 -0.28 -9.67
N ALA A 24 0.79 -1.15 -8.67
CA ALA A 24 0.52 -2.56 -8.87
C ALA A 24 -0.84 -2.81 -9.54
N LEU A 25 -1.89 -2.08 -9.14
CA LEU A 25 -3.20 -2.16 -9.78
C LEU A 25 -3.13 -1.69 -11.25
N LYS A 26 -2.40 -0.62 -11.54
CA LYS A 26 -2.19 -0.15 -12.91
C LYS A 26 -1.45 -1.21 -13.75
N ALA A 27 -0.37 -1.78 -13.22
CA ALA A 27 0.39 -2.84 -13.89
C ALA A 27 -0.42 -4.14 -14.06
N ALA A 28 -1.38 -4.38 -13.18
CA ALA A 28 -2.30 -5.52 -13.24
C ALA A 28 -3.59 -5.24 -14.05
N GLU A 29 -3.72 -4.05 -14.66
CA GLU A 29 -4.93 -3.63 -15.38
C GLU A 29 -6.21 -3.73 -14.50
N GLY A 30 -6.11 -3.33 -13.24
CA GLY A 30 -7.19 -3.39 -12.26
C GLY A 30 -7.44 -4.78 -11.64
N ARG A 31 -6.72 -5.82 -12.09
CA ARG A 31 -6.89 -7.18 -11.56
C ARG A 31 -6.23 -7.33 -10.19
N ARG A 32 -7.04 -7.24 -9.13
CA ARG A 32 -6.59 -7.35 -7.72
C ARG A 32 -5.76 -8.60 -7.41
N GLN A 33 -6.11 -9.77 -7.96
CA GLN A 33 -5.29 -10.98 -7.82
C GLN A 33 -3.87 -10.78 -8.34
N LYS A 34 -3.75 -10.20 -9.54
CA LYS A 34 -2.45 -10.00 -10.17
C LYS A 34 -1.65 -8.90 -9.50
N ALA A 35 -2.30 -7.83 -9.04
CA ALA A 35 -1.67 -6.78 -8.24
C ALA A 35 -1.12 -7.34 -6.92
N ALA A 36 -1.85 -8.25 -6.26
CA ALA A 36 -1.40 -8.89 -5.03
C ALA A 36 -0.15 -9.76 -5.28
N GLU A 37 -0.14 -10.53 -6.37
CA GLU A 37 1.04 -11.30 -6.80
C GLU A 37 2.26 -10.40 -7.06
N LEU A 38 2.08 -9.26 -7.75
CA LEU A 38 3.16 -8.30 -8.03
C LEU A 38 3.74 -7.68 -6.76
N LEU A 39 2.91 -7.49 -5.72
CA LEU A 39 3.33 -6.96 -4.42
C LEU A 39 3.89 -8.04 -3.47
N GLY A 40 3.82 -9.32 -3.85
CA GLY A 40 4.14 -10.43 -2.94
C GLY A 40 3.17 -10.57 -1.78
N TRP A 41 1.95 -10.03 -1.91
CA TRP A 41 0.90 -10.08 -0.90
C TRP A 41 -0.14 -11.15 -1.23
N GLY A 42 -0.77 -11.71 -0.21
CA GLY A 42 -2.01 -12.45 -0.40
C GLY A 42 -3.15 -11.52 -0.84
N ARG A 43 -4.10 -12.02 -1.63
CA ARG A 43 -5.31 -11.27 -2.02
C ARG A 43 -6.01 -10.58 -0.85
N ASN A 44 -6.18 -11.29 0.26
CA ASN A 44 -6.88 -10.78 1.44
C ASN A 44 -6.11 -9.61 2.08
N THR A 45 -4.78 -9.67 2.08
CA THR A 45 -3.93 -8.58 2.56
C THR A 45 -4.10 -7.35 1.69
N LEU A 46 -4.08 -7.51 0.36
CA LEU A 46 -4.33 -6.38 -0.56
C LEU A 46 -5.71 -5.77 -0.35
N THR A 47 -6.76 -6.59 -0.25
CA THR A 47 -8.13 -6.12 0.01
C THR A 47 -8.22 -5.34 1.32
N ARG A 48 -7.59 -5.85 2.39
CA ARG A 48 -7.55 -5.15 3.69
C ARG A 48 -6.83 -3.81 3.57
N LYS A 49 -5.68 -3.76 2.89
CA LYS A 49 -4.91 -2.54 2.70
C LYS A 49 -5.64 -1.49 1.87
N ILE A 50 -6.34 -1.89 0.81
CA ILE A 50 -7.18 -0.99 0.01
C ILE A 50 -8.25 -0.32 0.89
N ARG A 51 -8.90 -1.09 1.77
CA ARG A 51 -9.88 -0.56 2.74
C ARG A 51 -9.27 0.37 3.77
N GLU A 52 -8.19 -0.06 4.43
CA GLU A 52 -7.48 0.71 5.45
C GLU A 52 -6.98 2.05 4.92
N LEU A 53 -6.58 2.10 3.65
CA LEU A 53 -6.05 3.29 3.00
C LEU A 53 -7.12 4.11 2.28
N GLY A 54 -8.39 3.67 2.23
CA GLY A 54 -9.46 4.38 1.52
C GLY A 54 -9.23 4.46 0.00
N LEU A 55 -8.92 3.32 -0.61
CA LEU A 55 -8.65 3.15 -2.05
C LEU A 55 -9.73 2.32 -2.78
N GLU A 56 -10.85 2.02 -2.11
CA GLU A 56 -11.98 1.28 -2.71
C GLU A 56 -12.74 2.10 -3.76
#